data_AF-A0AAV0DRT8-F1
#
_entry.id   AF-A0AAV0DRT8-F1
#
_cell.length_a   1.000
_cell.length_b   1.000
_cell.length_c   1.000
_cell.angle_alpha   90.00
_cell.angle_beta   90.00
_cell.angle_gamma   90.00
#
_symmetry.space_group_name_H-M   'P 1'
#
loop_
_entity.id
_entity.type
_entity.pdbx_description
1 polymer ?
#
loop_
_entity_poly.entity_id
_entity_poly.type
_entity_poly.pdbx_seq_one_letter_code
_entity_poly.pdbx_strand_id
1 'polypeptide(L)'
;MMGDKGVPCIVYMHQIGFLFCIFNKKLDEEMQEKPPDFEFSFFDEDGDNKKFFYRTSKTRELDTLLGDIYHKILDMERAITRDIVSHVLQFVVPIHNAVNFAAELDCLLSLALVARQNNYKRPTLTAQNFLDIHNGRHLLQEMTVDTFIPNDTKISDEGRVNIITGPNYSGKSIYVKQVALIVFLSHIGSFVPAEAATVGLTDRIFCATGSKFMTAEQSTFMIDLHQVGIMLRHATPHSLCLLDEFGKGTLAEDGIGVLGGVINHFVSCYDPPKVLVCTHLTEVFDSGCLLESKRIKYYTMSVLSPEKGSGDLEDVVFLYRLIPGRALLSFGLHCALLAGIPQEVVKRAVAILDALKNDRHIERLQSENVLVRDQHYKDAVEKLLAFDAMNGDMRQFFENILPS
;
A
#
# COMPACT_ATOMS: atom_id res chain seq x y z
N MET A 1 32.94 8.95 49.44
CA MET A 1 33.74 9.78 50.37
C MET A 1 32.83 10.31 51.48
N MET A 2 32.92 9.72 52.67
CA MET A 2 32.61 10.39 53.94
C MET A 2 33.96 10.49 54.66
N GLY A 3 34.37 11.69 55.06
CA GLY A 3 35.60 11.92 55.83
C GLY A 3 36.64 12.79 55.13
N ASP A 4 36.44 14.12 55.21
CA ASP A 4 37.47 15.16 55.44
C ASP A 4 36.86 16.52 55.07
N LYS A 5 35.92 16.99 55.88
CA LYS A 5 35.39 18.37 55.74
C LYS A 5 36.33 19.30 56.50
N GLY A 6 37.35 19.82 55.81
CA GLY A 6 38.20 20.90 56.33
C GLY A 6 39.69 20.79 56.03
N VAL A 7 40.17 19.69 55.44
CA VAL A 7 41.61 19.55 55.12
C VAL A 7 41.92 20.24 53.79
N PRO A 8 42.93 21.13 53.73
CA PRO A 8 43.35 21.73 52.48
C PRO A 8 43.79 20.66 51.47
N CYS A 9 43.34 20.77 50.23
CA CYS A 9 43.65 19.79 49.19
C CYS A 9 44.12 20.45 47.89
N ILE A 10 44.83 19.69 47.06
CA ILE A 10 45.21 20.12 45.71
C ILE A 10 44.17 19.56 44.75
N VAL A 11 43.58 20.43 43.94
CA VAL A 11 42.55 20.11 42.95
C VAL A 11 43.06 20.51 41.57
N TYR A 12 42.88 19.65 40.57
CA TYR A 12 43.15 20.00 39.17
C TYR A 12 41.84 20.33 38.46
N MET A 13 41.80 21.48 37.80
CA MET A 13 40.69 21.91 36.96
C MET A 13 41.19 22.14 35.55
N HIS A 14 40.66 21.39 34.57
CA HIS A 14 41.14 21.38 33.18
C HIS A 14 41.26 22.78 32.52
N GLN A 15 40.44 23.75 32.91
CA GLN A 15 40.48 25.12 32.34
C GLN A 15 41.40 26.09 33.10
N ILE A 16 41.86 25.74 34.31
CA ILE A 16 42.54 26.68 35.23
C ILE A 16 43.90 26.16 35.74
N GLY A 17 44.07 24.84 35.86
CA GLY A 17 45.27 24.17 36.36
C GLY A 17 45.12 23.55 37.75
N PHE A 18 46.25 23.21 38.37
CA PHE A 18 46.37 22.78 39.75
C PHE A 18 46.18 23.97 40.69
N LEU A 19 45.27 23.81 41.64
CA LEU A 19 44.88 24.82 42.61
C LEU A 19 44.94 24.22 44.01
N PHE A 20 45.38 25.03 44.97
CA PHE A 20 45.27 24.72 46.38
C PHE A 20 43.93 25.21 46.90
N CYS A 21 43.10 24.29 47.38
CA CYS A 21 41.76 24.57 47.87
C CYS A 21 41.73 24.56 49.40
N ILE A 22 41.19 25.64 49.98
CA ILE A 22 40.92 25.76 51.42
C ILE A 22 39.42 25.90 51.63
N PHE A 23 38.89 25.28 52.68
CA PHE A 23 37.47 25.28 52.99
C PHE A 23 37.11 26.33 54.06
N ASN A 24 35.93 26.91 53.90
CA ASN A 24 35.17 27.75 54.83
C ASN A 24 35.75 29.10 55.24
N LYS A 25 37.06 29.37 55.03
CA LYS A 25 37.68 30.66 55.38
C LYS A 25 38.73 31.12 54.35
N LYS A 26 38.80 32.44 54.12
CA LYS A 26 39.80 33.07 53.24
C LYS A 26 41.07 33.37 54.04
N LEU A 27 42.24 33.02 53.47
CA LEU A 27 43.56 33.21 54.09
C LEU A 27 43.88 34.67 54.53
N ASP A 28 43.25 35.67 53.91
CA ASP A 28 43.49 37.09 54.21
C ASP A 28 42.88 37.55 55.56
N GLU A 29 41.98 36.77 56.19
CA GLU A 29 41.22 37.23 57.36
C GLU A 29 41.83 36.85 58.73
N GLU A 30 42.79 35.91 58.80
CA GLU A 30 43.41 35.48 60.08
C GLU A 30 44.95 35.60 60.14
N MET A 31 45.68 35.71 59.02
CA MET A 31 47.15 35.76 59.06
C MET A 31 47.69 37.20 58.97
N GLN A 32 48.36 37.68 60.04
CA GLN A 32 49.05 38.98 60.06
C GLN A 32 50.20 39.07 59.04
N GLU A 33 50.69 37.94 58.55
CA GLU A 33 51.63 37.86 57.42
C GLU A 33 51.08 36.89 56.38
N LYS A 34 50.77 37.42 55.20
CA LYS A 34 50.40 36.61 54.04
C LYS A 34 51.62 35.77 53.64
N PRO A 35 51.54 34.42 53.57
CA PRO A 35 52.64 33.66 53.00
C PRO A 35 52.84 34.17 51.56
N PRO A 36 54.06 34.64 51.21
CA PRO A 36 54.29 35.44 49.99
C PRO A 36 54.02 34.69 48.68
N ASP A 37 53.78 33.38 48.80
CA ASP A 37 53.65 32.45 47.70
C ASP A 37 52.19 32.05 47.40
N PHE A 38 51.19 32.53 48.15
CA PHE A 38 49.77 32.20 47.93
C PHE A 38 49.03 33.33 47.21
N GLU A 39 48.72 33.10 45.93
CA GLU A 39 47.94 34.02 45.09
C GLU A 39 46.48 33.54 45.01
N PHE A 40 45.54 34.39 45.42
CA PHE A 40 44.12 34.05 45.35
C PHE A 40 43.63 34.02 43.90
N SER A 41 42.90 32.97 43.52
CA SER A 41 42.33 32.81 42.17
C SER A 41 40.84 33.14 42.15
N PHE A 42 40.01 32.32 42.79
CA PHE A 42 38.56 32.51 42.89
C PHE A 42 38.02 31.72 44.08
N PHE A 43 36.74 31.88 44.37
CA PHE A 43 36.04 31.09 45.37
C PHE A 43 34.77 30.51 44.74
N ASP A 44 34.31 29.40 45.31
CA ASP A 44 33.09 28.71 44.91
C ASP A 44 32.24 28.44 46.16
N GLU A 45 30.92 28.59 46.05
CA GLU A 45 29.98 28.43 47.16
C GLU A 45 28.99 27.31 46.85
N ASP A 46 29.19 26.15 47.49
CA ASP A 46 28.30 25.00 47.41
C ASP A 46 27.52 24.86 48.74
N GLY A 47 26.37 25.53 48.85
CA GLY A 47 25.55 25.54 50.06
C GLY A 47 26.26 26.24 51.24
N ASP A 48 26.36 25.58 52.39
CA ASP A 48 27.04 26.13 53.59
C ASP A 48 28.58 26.06 53.54
N ASN A 49 29.17 25.45 52.49
CA ASN A 49 30.62 25.32 52.36
C ASN A 49 31.18 26.29 51.31
N LYS A 50 32.09 27.18 51.74
CA LYS A 50 32.85 28.05 50.84
C LYS A 50 34.20 27.42 50.50
N LYS A 51 34.56 27.32 49.23
CA LYS A 51 35.87 26.84 48.78
C LYS A 51 36.66 28.01 48.23
N PHE A 52 37.86 28.24 48.74
CA PHE A 52 38.76 29.29 48.27
C PHE A 52 39.94 28.64 47.55
N PHE A 53 40.19 29.04 46.31
CA PHE A 53 41.24 28.48 45.46
C PHE A 53 42.43 29.45 45.35
N TYR A 54 43.62 28.91 45.54
CA TYR A 54 44.88 29.64 45.52
C TYR A 54 45.88 28.97 44.56
N ARG A 55 46.74 29.78 43.95
CA ARG A 55 47.95 29.34 43.26
C ARG A 55 49.14 29.49 44.18
N THR A 56 49.98 28.46 44.24
CA THR A 56 51.24 28.46 44.98
C THR A 56 52.41 28.19 44.04
N SER A 57 53.65 28.46 44.45
CA SER A 57 54.84 28.06 43.67
C SER A 57 54.78 26.59 43.30
N LYS A 58 54.36 25.73 44.24
CA LYS A 58 54.23 24.29 44.04
C LYS A 58 53.09 23.91 43.09
N THR A 59 51.95 24.61 43.11
CA THR A 59 50.88 24.32 42.14
C THR A 59 51.25 24.79 40.74
N ARG A 60 51.96 25.93 40.62
CA ARG A 60 52.53 26.39 39.34
C ARG A 60 53.60 25.44 38.80
N GLU A 61 54.42 24.86 39.67
CA GLU A 61 55.37 23.80 39.30
C GLU A 61 54.64 22.55 38.78
N LEU A 62 53.56 22.13 39.45
CA LEU A 62 52.71 21.03 39.00
C LEU A 62 52.00 21.33 37.68
N ASP A 63 51.53 22.56 37.45
CA ASP A 63 50.98 22.97 36.15
C ASP A 63 52.03 22.87 35.05
N THR A 64 53.25 23.33 35.31
CA THR A 64 54.35 23.26 34.35
C THR A 64 54.75 21.82 34.03
N LEU A 65 54.73 20.92 35.02
CA LEU A 65 55.14 19.53 34.85
C LEU A 65 54.03 18.64 34.28
N LEU A 66 52.79 18.81 34.76
CA LEU A 66 51.69 17.86 34.56
C LEU A 66 50.46 18.46 33.87
N GLY A 67 50.30 19.79 33.88
CA GLY A 67 49.08 20.47 33.42
C GLY A 67 48.74 20.18 31.96
N ASP A 68 49.76 20.09 31.11
CA ASP A 68 49.60 19.83 29.67
C ASP A 68 49.48 18.35 29.31
N ILE A 69 49.73 17.42 30.25
CA ILE A 69 49.81 15.98 29.95
C ILE A 69 48.48 15.48 29.39
N TYR A 70 47.35 15.92 29.96
CA TYR A 70 46.03 15.52 29.49
C TYR A 70 45.78 15.95 28.03
N HIS A 71 46.11 17.19 27.69
CA HIS A 71 45.99 17.69 26.32
C HIS A 71 46.95 16.97 25.36
N LYS A 72 48.18 16.68 25.78
CA LYS A 72 49.14 15.89 25.00
C LYS A 72 48.64 14.47 24.74
N ILE A 73 48.00 13.82 25.72
CA ILE A 73 47.38 12.49 25.54
C ILE A 73 46.28 12.56 24.48
N LEU A 74 45.37 13.54 24.58
CA LEU A 74 44.28 13.70 23.60
C LEU A 74 44.80 14.00 22.19
N ASP A 75 45.84 14.82 22.07
CA ASP A 75 46.42 15.14 20.76
C ASP A 75 47.13 13.93 20.15
N MET A 76 47.85 13.14 20.97
CA MET A 76 48.42 11.87 20.54
C MET A 76 47.34 10.87 20.12
N GLU A 77 46.26 10.75 20.89
CA GLU A 77 45.13 9.86 20.57
C GLU A 77 44.48 10.23 19.22
N ARG A 78 44.27 11.53 18.98
CA ARG A 78 43.74 12.03 17.70
C ARG A 78 44.69 11.75 16.55
N ALA A 79 46.00 11.96 16.75
CA ALA A 79 47.02 11.65 15.74
C ALA A 79 47.00 10.16 15.38
N ILE A 80 47.02 9.27 16.39
CA ILE A 80 46.95 7.82 16.20
C ILE A 80 45.65 7.42 15.49
N THR A 81 44.51 7.96 15.91
CA THR A 81 43.22 7.66 15.28
C THR A 81 43.19 8.09 13.82
N ARG A 82 43.71 9.28 13.51
CA ARG A 82 43.81 9.78 12.14
C ARG A 82 44.71 8.90 11.29
N ASP A 83 45.85 8.46 11.82
CA ASP A 83 46.77 7.57 11.11
C ASP A 83 46.13 6.21 10.83
N ILE A 84 45.40 5.65 11.79
CA ILE A 84 44.63 4.40 11.60
C ILE A 84 43.58 4.58 10.50
N VAL A 85 42.79 5.66 10.54
CA VAL A 85 41.76 5.92 9.52
C VAL A 85 42.41 6.09 8.15
N SER A 86 43.50 6.87 8.05
CA SER A 86 44.25 7.03 6.80
C SER A 86 44.81 5.70 6.28
N HIS A 87 45.26 4.80 7.16
CA HIS A 87 45.71 3.48 6.77
C HIS A 87 44.55 2.59 6.27
N VAL A 88 43.42 2.56 6.98
CA VAL A 88 42.23 1.79 6.57
C VAL A 88 41.68 2.29 5.22
N LEU A 89 41.69 3.59 4.98
CA LEU A 89 41.22 4.18 3.72
C LEU A 89 42.05 3.73 2.51
N GLN A 90 43.30 3.30 2.68
CA GLN A 90 44.08 2.69 1.59
C GLN A 90 43.47 1.36 1.11
N PHE A 91 42.69 0.69 1.97
CA PHE A 91 42.04 -0.59 1.70
C PHE A 91 40.53 -0.45 1.42
N VAL A 92 40.04 0.78 1.18
CA VAL A 92 38.61 1.04 0.95
C VAL A 92 38.05 0.21 -0.21
N VAL A 93 38.80 0.06 -1.31
CA VAL A 93 38.37 -0.72 -2.49
C VAL A 93 38.25 -2.22 -2.17
N PRO A 94 39.27 -2.90 -1.61
CA PRO A 94 39.12 -4.28 -1.13
C PRO A 94 37.97 -4.49 -0.14
N ILE A 95 37.78 -3.57 0.81
CA ILE A 95 36.70 -3.65 1.82
C ILE A 95 35.34 -3.56 1.13
N HIS A 96 35.12 -2.60 0.23
CA HIS A 96 33.87 -2.51 -0.52
C HIS A 96 33.60 -3.75 -1.37
N ASN A 97 34.63 -4.32 -2.01
CA ASN A 97 34.48 -5.55 -2.76
C ASN A 97 34.04 -6.73 -1.87
N ALA A 98 34.63 -6.85 -0.67
CA ALA A 98 34.23 -7.88 0.29
C ALA A 98 32.80 -7.68 0.79
N VAL A 99 32.39 -6.45 1.08
CA VAL A 99 31.02 -6.11 1.48
C VAL A 99 30.02 -6.42 0.37
N ASN A 100 30.31 -6.02 -0.87
CA ASN A 100 29.43 -6.31 -2.02
C ASN A 100 29.27 -7.81 -2.26
N PHE A 101 30.37 -8.58 -2.15
CA PHE A 101 30.32 -10.03 -2.27
C PHE A 101 29.48 -10.67 -1.15
N ALA A 102 29.67 -10.23 0.11
CA ALA A 102 28.87 -10.72 1.23
C ALA A 102 27.38 -10.36 1.07
N ALA A 103 27.06 -9.16 0.56
CA ALA A 103 25.70 -8.73 0.30
C ALA A 103 25.03 -9.54 -0.84
N GLU A 104 25.75 -9.83 -1.92
CA GLU A 104 25.26 -10.69 -2.99
C GLU A 104 24.98 -12.11 -2.49
N LEU A 105 25.90 -12.66 -1.70
CA LEU A 105 25.73 -13.97 -1.08
C LEU A 105 24.50 -14.01 -0.15
N ASP A 106 24.31 -12.99 0.69
CA ASP A 106 23.16 -12.89 1.58
C ASP A 106 21.82 -12.81 0.81
N CYS A 107 21.78 -12.00 -0.24
CA CYS A 107 20.62 -11.94 -1.15
C CYS A 107 20.30 -13.32 -1.77
N LEU A 108 21.30 -14.01 -2.33
CA LEU A 108 21.11 -15.33 -2.93
C LEU A 108 20.66 -16.39 -1.91
N LEU A 109 21.23 -16.36 -0.70
CA LEU A 109 20.83 -17.26 0.39
C LEU A 109 19.39 -16.99 0.84
N SER A 110 18.99 -15.72 0.97
CA SER A 110 17.63 -15.31 1.31
C SER A 110 16.62 -15.83 0.29
N LEU A 111 16.89 -15.64 -1.01
CA LEU A 111 16.05 -16.18 -2.09
C LEU A 111 15.93 -17.70 -2.04
N ALA A 112 17.06 -18.40 -1.81
CA ALA A 112 17.08 -19.86 -1.73
C ALA A 112 16.33 -20.40 -0.49
N LEU A 113 16.42 -19.72 0.65
CA LEU A 113 15.70 -20.08 1.88
C LEU A 113 14.18 -19.98 1.68
N VAL A 114 13.69 -18.86 1.15
CA VAL A 114 12.27 -18.66 0.86
C VAL A 114 11.79 -19.69 -0.17
N ALA A 115 12.58 -19.94 -1.22
CA ALA A 115 12.24 -20.92 -2.24
C ALA A 115 12.08 -22.33 -1.65
N ARG A 116 12.97 -22.72 -0.73
CA ARG A 116 12.90 -24.02 -0.06
C ARG A 116 11.71 -24.12 0.89
N GLN A 117 11.43 -23.09 1.67
CA GLN A 117 10.32 -23.08 2.64
C GLN A 117 8.95 -23.17 1.93
N ASN A 118 8.78 -22.46 0.83
CA ASN A 118 7.50 -22.31 0.14
C ASN A 118 7.35 -23.19 -1.11
N ASN A 119 8.27 -24.14 -1.33
CA ASN A 119 8.32 -25.03 -2.48
C ASN A 119 8.29 -24.31 -3.83
N TYR A 120 9.07 -23.24 -3.98
CA TYR A 120 9.19 -22.53 -5.25
C TYR A 120 10.05 -23.31 -6.23
N LYS A 121 9.80 -23.08 -7.51
CA LYS A 121 10.47 -23.79 -8.61
C LYS A 121 11.27 -22.83 -9.45
N ARG A 122 12.39 -23.33 -10.00
CA ARG A 122 13.26 -22.54 -10.86
C ARG A 122 12.51 -22.25 -12.18
N PRO A 123 12.30 -20.97 -12.55
CA PRO A 123 11.68 -20.65 -13.83
C PRO A 123 12.66 -20.89 -14.98
N THR A 124 12.12 -21.14 -16.17
CA THR A 124 12.88 -21.19 -17.43
C THR A 124 12.68 -19.87 -18.18
N LEU A 125 13.76 -19.10 -18.35
CA LEU A 125 13.72 -17.88 -19.15
C LEU A 125 13.92 -18.20 -20.63
N THR A 126 13.12 -17.59 -21.50
CA THR A 126 13.21 -17.75 -22.96
C THR A 126 13.24 -16.40 -23.67
N ALA A 127 13.94 -16.31 -24.81
CA ALA A 127 13.91 -15.12 -25.66
C ALA A 127 12.59 -15.00 -26.44
N GLN A 128 11.83 -16.10 -26.56
CA GLN A 128 10.52 -16.08 -27.19
C GLN A 128 9.53 -15.29 -26.33
N ASN A 129 8.65 -14.54 -26.97
CA ASN A 129 7.66 -13.73 -26.28
C ASN A 129 6.47 -14.61 -25.82
N PHE A 130 6.71 -15.48 -24.86
CA PHE A 130 5.77 -16.50 -24.40
C PHE A 130 5.68 -16.48 -22.86
N LEU A 131 4.53 -16.82 -22.30
CA LEU A 131 4.35 -16.97 -20.86
C LEU A 131 3.52 -18.22 -20.58
N ASP A 132 4.08 -19.14 -19.82
CA ASP A 132 3.42 -20.37 -19.41
C ASP A 132 3.71 -20.62 -17.94
N ILE A 133 2.67 -20.64 -17.12
CA ILE A 133 2.74 -20.83 -15.69
C ILE A 133 1.78 -21.97 -15.37
N HIS A 134 2.31 -23.03 -14.75
CA HIS A 134 1.53 -24.15 -14.26
C HIS A 134 1.37 -24.06 -12.75
N ASN A 135 0.11 -24.14 -12.29
CA ASN A 135 -0.24 -24.05 -10.89
C ASN A 135 0.42 -22.87 -10.17
N GLY A 136 0.35 -21.67 -10.76
CA GLY A 136 0.89 -20.46 -10.17
C GLY A 136 0.13 -20.07 -8.90
N ARG A 137 0.83 -19.48 -7.94
CA ARG A 137 0.31 -19.04 -6.64
C ARG A 137 0.72 -17.60 -6.35
N HIS A 138 -0.14 -16.85 -5.66
CA HIS A 138 0.17 -15.48 -5.30
C HIS A 138 1.03 -15.44 -4.03
N LEU A 139 2.28 -14.95 -4.16
CA LEU A 139 3.30 -14.89 -3.10
C LEU A 139 2.75 -14.50 -1.71
N LEU A 140 2.05 -13.36 -1.61
CA LEU A 140 1.57 -12.83 -0.33
C LEU A 140 0.23 -13.43 0.11
N GLN A 141 -0.74 -13.53 -0.80
CA GLN A 141 -2.08 -14.06 -0.50
C GLN A 141 -2.05 -15.52 -0.06
N GLU A 142 -1.12 -16.34 -0.56
CA GLU A 142 -0.99 -17.73 -0.10
C GLU A 142 -0.63 -17.82 1.40
N MET A 143 0.04 -16.81 1.95
CA MET A 143 0.39 -16.77 3.38
C MET A 143 -0.76 -16.32 4.29
N THR A 144 -1.86 -15.79 3.72
CA THR A 144 -2.98 -15.23 4.49
C THR A 144 -4.20 -16.14 4.54
N VAL A 145 -4.16 -17.27 3.84
CA VAL A 145 -5.27 -18.23 3.73
C VAL A 145 -4.78 -19.65 4.02
N ASP A 146 -5.65 -20.49 4.59
CA ASP A 146 -5.30 -21.89 4.88
C ASP A 146 -5.09 -22.72 3.61
N THR A 147 -5.80 -22.38 2.54
CA THR A 147 -5.70 -23.08 1.25
C THR A 147 -5.81 -22.09 0.11
N PHE A 148 -4.74 -21.95 -0.66
CA PHE A 148 -4.71 -21.15 -1.88
C PHE A 148 -4.97 -22.04 -3.10
N ILE A 149 -5.82 -21.58 -4.03
CA ILE A 149 -6.14 -22.31 -5.26
C ILE A 149 -5.18 -21.86 -6.37
N PRO A 150 -4.24 -22.72 -6.80
CA PRO A 150 -3.30 -22.37 -7.85
C PRO A 150 -4.00 -22.28 -9.21
N ASN A 151 -3.46 -21.44 -10.10
CA ASN A 151 -4.03 -21.18 -11.42
C ASN A 151 -2.97 -21.22 -12.52
N ASP A 152 -3.34 -21.81 -13.65
CA ASP A 152 -2.51 -21.82 -14.85
C ASP A 152 -2.60 -20.47 -15.59
N THR A 153 -1.55 -20.13 -16.33
CA THR A 153 -1.53 -18.96 -17.20
C THR A 153 -0.78 -19.28 -18.47
N LYS A 154 -1.43 -19.13 -19.62
CA LYS A 154 -0.80 -19.29 -20.92
C LYS A 154 -1.07 -18.08 -21.80
N ILE A 155 0.00 -17.38 -22.19
CA ILE A 155 -0.01 -16.26 -23.13
C ILE A 155 0.99 -16.57 -24.24
N SER A 156 0.48 -16.75 -25.45
CA SER A 156 1.22 -17.04 -26.67
C SER A 156 0.82 -16.06 -27.76
N ASP A 157 1.36 -16.22 -28.98
CA ASP A 157 0.95 -15.41 -30.14
C ASP A 157 -0.58 -15.45 -30.38
N GLU A 158 -1.18 -16.63 -30.17
CA GLU A 158 -2.62 -16.79 -30.02
C GLU A 158 -3.02 -16.56 -28.55
N GLY A 159 -3.91 -15.59 -28.31
CA GLY A 159 -4.28 -15.16 -26.96
C GLY A 159 -3.26 -14.23 -26.29
N ARG A 160 -2.79 -13.20 -27.01
CA ARG A 160 -1.99 -12.11 -26.46
C ARG A 160 -2.76 -11.25 -25.45
N VAL A 161 -4.07 -11.12 -25.65
CA VAL A 161 -4.98 -10.39 -24.77
C VAL A 161 -5.93 -11.37 -24.11
N ASN A 162 -5.78 -11.54 -22.80
CA ASN A 162 -6.66 -12.40 -22.01
C ASN A 162 -7.63 -11.53 -21.21
N ILE A 163 -8.92 -11.67 -21.52
CA ILE A 163 -10.00 -10.97 -20.80
C ILE A 163 -10.59 -11.92 -19.76
N ILE A 164 -10.50 -11.53 -18.50
CA ILE A 164 -10.84 -12.30 -17.32
C ILE A 164 -12.06 -11.63 -16.67
N THR A 165 -13.11 -12.43 -16.53
CA THR A 165 -14.39 -11.98 -15.99
C THR A 165 -14.84 -12.81 -14.82
N GLY A 166 -15.87 -12.36 -14.14
CA GLY A 166 -16.46 -13.07 -13.02
C GLY A 166 -16.85 -12.13 -11.88
N PRO A 167 -17.54 -12.67 -10.86
CA PRO A 167 -18.05 -11.90 -9.74
C PRO A 167 -16.97 -11.10 -9.02
N ASN A 168 -17.36 -10.02 -8.36
CA ASN A 168 -16.48 -9.44 -7.34
C ASN A 168 -16.19 -10.51 -6.28
N TYR A 169 -15.03 -10.43 -5.65
CA TYR A 169 -14.55 -11.44 -4.68
C TYR A 169 -14.14 -12.79 -5.27
N SER A 170 -14.29 -13.06 -6.57
CA SER A 170 -13.89 -14.34 -7.19
C SER A 170 -12.37 -14.54 -7.40
N GLY A 171 -11.53 -13.57 -7.01
CA GLY A 171 -10.06 -13.69 -7.09
C GLY A 171 -9.40 -13.12 -8.36
N LYS A 172 -10.14 -12.46 -9.26
CA LYS A 172 -9.64 -11.87 -10.52
C LYS A 172 -8.35 -11.04 -10.36
N SER A 173 -8.40 -10.04 -9.48
CA SER A 173 -7.27 -9.12 -9.24
C SER A 173 -6.07 -9.83 -8.61
N ILE A 174 -6.31 -10.84 -7.77
CA ILE A 174 -5.25 -11.66 -7.16
C ILE A 174 -4.55 -12.46 -8.27
N TYR A 175 -5.31 -13.08 -9.18
CA TYR A 175 -4.75 -13.83 -10.29
C TYR A 175 -3.85 -12.96 -11.19
N VAL A 176 -4.29 -11.76 -11.57
CA VAL A 176 -3.49 -10.89 -12.46
C VAL A 176 -2.22 -10.40 -11.77
N LYS A 177 -2.31 -10.02 -10.48
CA LYS A 177 -1.14 -9.63 -9.68
C LYS A 177 -0.18 -10.80 -9.48
N GLN A 178 -0.69 -12.02 -9.29
CA GLN A 178 0.12 -13.23 -9.21
C GLN A 178 0.98 -13.41 -10.46
N VAL A 179 0.40 -13.29 -11.66
CA VAL A 179 1.14 -13.44 -12.91
C VAL A 179 2.29 -12.44 -12.98
N ALA A 180 2.02 -11.18 -12.66
CA ALA A 180 3.04 -10.13 -12.67
C ALA A 180 4.15 -10.36 -11.65
N LEU A 181 3.81 -10.81 -10.43
CA LEU A 181 4.80 -11.15 -9.40
C LEU A 181 5.67 -12.34 -9.83
N ILE A 182 5.10 -13.36 -10.47
CA ILE A 182 5.88 -14.51 -10.99
C ILE A 182 6.85 -14.05 -12.09
N VAL A 183 6.42 -13.18 -13.00
CA VAL A 183 7.29 -12.60 -14.04
C VAL A 183 8.40 -11.76 -13.42
N PHE A 184 8.08 -10.91 -12.43
CA PHE A 184 9.05 -10.11 -11.70
C PHE A 184 10.11 -10.97 -10.99
N LEU A 185 9.67 -11.98 -10.22
CA LEU A 185 10.56 -12.91 -9.52
C LEU A 185 11.50 -13.66 -10.48
N SER A 186 10.99 -14.03 -11.66
CA SER A 186 11.79 -14.68 -12.69
C SER A 186 12.91 -13.80 -13.21
N HIS A 187 12.66 -12.49 -13.36
CA HIS A 187 13.65 -11.53 -13.88
C HIS A 187 14.68 -11.06 -12.85
N ILE A 188 14.38 -11.12 -11.54
CA ILE A 188 15.38 -10.88 -10.49
C ILE A 188 16.26 -12.10 -10.20
N GLY A 189 16.04 -13.24 -10.87
CA GLY A 189 16.80 -14.48 -10.67
C GLY A 189 16.32 -15.33 -9.49
N SER A 190 15.11 -15.11 -9.00
CA SER A 190 14.51 -15.91 -7.92
C SER A 190 13.79 -17.16 -8.48
N PHE A 191 13.58 -18.14 -7.60
CA PHE A 191 12.58 -19.17 -7.81
C PHE A 191 11.17 -18.57 -7.69
N VAL A 192 10.18 -19.21 -8.30
CA VAL A 192 8.81 -18.68 -8.39
C VAL A 192 7.76 -19.59 -7.74
N PRO A 193 6.66 -19.02 -7.21
CA PRO A 193 5.54 -19.76 -6.62
C PRO A 193 4.68 -20.45 -7.70
N ALA A 194 5.21 -21.48 -8.36
CA ALA A 194 4.51 -22.27 -9.36
C ALA A 194 5.06 -23.71 -9.37
N GLU A 195 4.33 -24.64 -10.00
CA GLU A 195 4.84 -26.00 -10.24
C GLU A 195 5.86 -26.00 -11.39
N ALA A 196 5.58 -25.23 -12.44
CA ALA A 196 6.52 -24.94 -13.52
C ALA A 196 6.22 -23.55 -14.10
N ALA A 197 7.25 -22.85 -14.56
CA ALA A 197 7.08 -21.55 -15.21
C ALA A 197 8.11 -21.39 -16.35
N THR A 198 7.62 -21.03 -17.53
CA THR A 198 8.42 -20.58 -18.67
C THR A 198 8.07 -19.13 -18.95
N VAL A 199 9.04 -18.23 -18.79
CA VAL A 199 8.82 -16.78 -18.85
C VAL A 199 9.69 -16.19 -19.95
N GLY A 200 9.04 -15.62 -20.95
CA GLY A 200 9.66 -14.83 -21.99
C GLY A 200 10.25 -13.55 -21.44
N LEU A 201 11.34 -13.07 -22.03
CA LEU A 201 11.94 -11.79 -21.66
C LEU A 201 10.91 -10.66 -21.72
N THR A 202 10.70 -10.02 -20.56
CA THR A 202 9.76 -8.93 -20.37
C THR A 202 10.53 -7.66 -20.03
N ASP A 203 10.34 -6.61 -20.83
CA ASP A 203 11.06 -5.35 -20.67
C ASP A 203 10.42 -4.44 -19.61
N ARG A 204 9.08 -4.41 -19.55
CA ARG A 204 8.29 -3.57 -18.65
C ARG A 204 7.01 -4.29 -18.20
N ILE A 205 6.63 -4.05 -16.95
CA ILE A 205 5.33 -4.45 -16.39
C ILE A 205 4.53 -3.16 -16.14
N PHE A 206 3.45 -2.98 -16.88
CA PHE A 206 2.52 -1.86 -16.69
C PHE A 206 1.30 -2.33 -15.89
N CYS A 207 0.93 -1.57 -14.87
CA CYS A 207 -0.23 -1.85 -14.04
C CYS A 207 -1.14 -0.63 -14.02
N ALA A 208 -2.36 -0.80 -14.53
CA ALA A 208 -3.45 0.13 -14.29
C ALA A 208 -4.45 -0.57 -13.35
N THR A 209 -4.14 -0.47 -12.06
CA THR A 209 -4.92 -1.08 -10.97
C THR A 209 -5.44 0.05 -10.11
N GLY A 210 -6.77 0.16 -9.96
CA GLY A 210 -7.42 1.26 -9.23
C GLY A 210 -6.85 1.46 -7.82
N SER A 211 -5.91 2.39 -7.70
CA SER A 211 -5.29 2.77 -6.44
C SER A 211 -6.12 3.88 -5.81
N LYS A 212 -6.74 3.61 -4.65
CA LYS A 212 -7.38 4.64 -3.83
C LYS A 212 -6.31 5.50 -3.18
N PHE A 213 -5.70 6.41 -3.92
CA PHE A 213 -4.94 7.49 -3.31
C PHE A 213 -5.94 8.44 -2.69
N MET A 214 -6.15 8.32 -1.38
CA MET A 214 -7.03 9.20 -0.59
C MET A 214 -6.52 10.65 -0.54
N THR A 215 -5.34 10.93 -1.09
CA THR A 215 -4.63 12.21 -1.02
C THR A 215 -4.40 12.87 -2.40
N ALA A 216 -4.93 12.31 -3.48
CA ALA A 216 -4.76 12.90 -4.82
C ALA A 216 -5.88 13.91 -5.13
N GLU A 217 -5.51 15.09 -5.64
CA GLU A 217 -6.43 16.15 -6.10
C GLU A 217 -7.20 15.77 -7.40
N GLN A 218 -6.98 14.58 -7.94
CA GLN A 218 -7.55 14.11 -9.21
C GLN A 218 -8.57 13.00 -8.97
N SER A 219 -9.57 12.90 -9.85
CA SER A 219 -10.53 11.79 -9.81
C SER A 219 -9.82 10.46 -10.03
N THR A 220 -10.30 9.39 -9.39
CA THR A 220 -9.77 8.04 -9.57
C THR A 220 -9.75 7.62 -11.03
N PHE A 221 -10.80 7.97 -11.78
CA PHE A 221 -10.88 7.71 -13.22
C PHE A 221 -9.80 8.43 -14.03
N MET A 222 -9.43 9.66 -13.68
CA MET A 222 -8.36 10.41 -14.37
C MET A 222 -6.99 9.77 -14.14
N ILE A 223 -6.72 9.28 -12.92
CA ILE A 223 -5.48 8.58 -12.58
C ILE A 223 -5.38 7.29 -13.41
N ASP A 224 -6.46 6.51 -13.46
CA ASP A 224 -6.52 5.28 -14.26
C ASP A 224 -6.31 5.58 -15.75
N LEU A 225 -6.94 6.63 -16.28
CA LEU A 225 -6.74 7.07 -17.67
C LEU A 225 -5.29 7.46 -17.96
N HIS A 226 -4.62 8.15 -17.03
CA HIS A 226 -3.22 8.51 -17.19
C HIS A 226 -2.31 7.28 -17.19
N GLN A 227 -2.56 6.31 -16.31
CA GLN A 227 -1.83 5.03 -16.27
C GLN A 227 -1.99 4.25 -17.57
N VAL A 228 -3.22 4.15 -18.09
CA VAL A 228 -3.49 3.52 -19.39
C VAL A 228 -2.86 4.31 -20.54
N GLY A 229 -2.87 5.65 -20.48
CA GLY A 229 -2.22 6.50 -21.48
C GLY A 229 -0.70 6.27 -21.55
N ILE A 230 -0.02 6.15 -20.42
CA ILE A 230 1.41 5.78 -20.35
C ILE A 230 1.63 4.37 -20.91
N MET A 231 0.79 3.42 -20.52
CA MET A 231 0.86 2.03 -20.98
C MET A 231 0.76 1.95 -22.50
N LEU A 232 -0.23 2.61 -23.11
CA LEU A 232 -0.42 2.62 -24.57
C LEU A 232 0.76 3.25 -25.33
N ARG A 233 1.38 4.29 -24.78
CA ARG A 233 2.51 5.00 -25.43
C ARG A 233 3.84 4.25 -25.36
N HIS A 234 4.05 3.47 -24.30
CA HIS A 234 5.36 2.89 -24.00
C HIS A 234 5.39 1.36 -23.99
N ALA A 235 4.25 0.69 -24.11
CA ALA A 235 4.21 -0.76 -24.24
C ALA A 235 4.92 -1.20 -25.53
N THR A 236 5.80 -2.18 -25.39
CA THR A 236 6.45 -2.89 -26.48
C THR A 236 5.87 -4.29 -26.60
N PRO A 237 6.16 -5.07 -27.66
CA PRO A 237 5.70 -6.44 -27.73
C PRO A 237 6.15 -7.31 -26.54
N HIS A 238 7.31 -6.99 -25.96
CA HIS A 238 7.85 -7.72 -24.82
C HIS A 238 7.20 -7.32 -23.48
N SER A 239 6.40 -6.26 -23.45
CA SER A 239 5.79 -5.78 -22.20
C SER A 239 4.67 -6.70 -21.70
N LEU A 240 4.43 -6.63 -20.39
CA LEU A 240 3.27 -7.21 -19.71
C LEU A 240 2.37 -6.07 -19.22
N CYS A 241 1.13 -6.02 -19.69
CA CYS A 241 0.17 -4.97 -19.38
C CYS A 241 -0.99 -5.55 -18.57
N LEU A 242 -1.28 -4.97 -17.40
CA LEU A 242 -2.35 -5.38 -16.51
C LEU A 242 -3.39 -4.26 -16.42
N LEU A 243 -4.64 -4.57 -16.78
CA LEU A 243 -5.79 -3.69 -16.62
C LEU A 243 -6.72 -4.33 -15.58
N ASP A 244 -6.83 -3.75 -14.40
CA ASP A 244 -7.64 -4.31 -13.30
C ASP A 244 -8.77 -3.35 -12.93
N GLU A 245 -9.98 -3.73 -13.33
CA GLU A 245 -11.22 -2.99 -13.08
C GLU A 245 -11.23 -1.56 -13.67
N PHE A 246 -10.49 -1.36 -14.77
CA PHE A 246 -10.49 -0.11 -15.52
C PHE A 246 -11.90 0.25 -16.03
N GLY A 247 -12.24 1.54 -15.99
CA GLY A 247 -13.57 2.06 -16.36
C GLY A 247 -14.51 2.24 -15.17
N LYS A 248 -14.08 1.92 -13.94
CA LYS A 248 -14.83 2.27 -12.72
C LYS A 248 -14.69 3.77 -12.41
N GLY A 249 -15.79 4.41 -12.02
CA GLY A 249 -15.78 5.82 -11.58
C GLY A 249 -16.22 6.84 -12.64
N THR A 250 -16.78 6.38 -13.76
CA THR A 250 -17.48 7.21 -14.76
C THR A 250 -18.82 6.56 -15.14
N LEU A 251 -19.56 7.15 -16.09
CA LEU A 251 -20.73 6.53 -16.69
C LEU A 251 -20.36 5.16 -17.29
N ALA A 252 -21.19 4.14 -17.06
CA ALA A 252 -20.89 2.78 -17.48
C ALA A 252 -20.60 2.68 -19.00
N GLU A 253 -21.34 3.42 -19.81
CA GLU A 253 -21.17 3.50 -21.26
C GLU A 253 -19.79 4.04 -21.66
N ASP A 254 -19.32 5.11 -21.02
CA ASP A 254 -17.98 5.66 -21.25
C ASP A 254 -16.90 4.65 -20.84
N GLY A 255 -17.08 3.99 -19.69
CA GLY A 255 -16.15 2.97 -19.21
C GLY A 255 -16.02 1.79 -20.17
N ILE A 256 -17.15 1.28 -20.69
CA ILE A 256 -17.19 0.21 -21.69
C ILE A 256 -16.53 0.67 -22.99
N GLY A 257 -16.86 1.87 -23.48
CA GLY A 257 -16.33 2.42 -24.73
C GLY A 257 -14.80 2.58 -24.69
N VAL A 258 -14.26 3.18 -23.63
CA VAL A 258 -12.81 3.36 -23.50
C VAL A 258 -12.10 2.02 -23.30
N LEU A 259 -12.63 1.11 -22.47
CA LEU A 259 -12.05 -0.22 -22.29
C LEU A 259 -12.01 -1.00 -23.60
N GLY A 260 -13.11 -1.02 -24.36
CA GLY A 260 -13.18 -1.65 -25.68
C GLY A 260 -12.18 -1.03 -26.66
N GLY A 261 -12.08 0.30 -26.69
CA GLY A 261 -11.09 1.02 -27.50
C GLY A 261 -9.64 0.65 -27.17
N VAL A 262 -9.30 0.55 -25.88
CA VAL A 262 -7.96 0.13 -25.41
C VAL A 262 -7.64 -1.30 -25.84
N ILE A 263 -8.59 -2.22 -25.64
CA ILE A 263 -8.42 -3.63 -26.05
C ILE A 263 -8.24 -3.72 -27.57
N ASN A 264 -9.09 -3.04 -28.34
CA ASN A 264 -9.00 -3.04 -29.81
C ASN A 264 -7.70 -2.43 -30.30
N HIS A 265 -7.19 -1.39 -29.64
CA HIS A 265 -5.88 -0.82 -29.95
C HIS A 265 -4.77 -1.86 -29.82
N PHE A 266 -4.69 -2.56 -28.68
CA PHE A 266 -3.69 -3.62 -28.49
C PHE A 266 -3.87 -4.73 -29.54
N VAL A 267 -5.08 -5.19 -29.78
CA VAL A 267 -5.34 -6.29 -30.73
C VAL A 267 -4.99 -5.91 -32.17
N SER A 268 -5.11 -4.63 -32.53
CA SER A 268 -4.78 -4.09 -33.86
C SER A 268 -3.29 -3.88 -34.08
N CYS A 269 -2.47 -3.89 -33.02
CA CYS A 269 -1.02 -3.83 -33.16
C CYS A 269 -0.51 -5.07 -33.91
N TYR A 270 0.47 -4.87 -34.80
CA TYR A 270 1.11 -5.97 -35.54
C TYR A 270 1.69 -7.03 -34.59
N ASP A 271 2.40 -6.57 -33.56
CA ASP A 271 2.95 -7.39 -32.48
C ASP A 271 2.53 -6.82 -31.11
N PRO A 272 1.42 -7.29 -30.52
CA PRO A 272 0.88 -6.75 -29.30
C PRO A 272 1.65 -7.21 -28.05
N PRO A 273 1.66 -6.41 -26.98
CA PRO A 273 2.15 -6.85 -25.68
C PRO A 273 1.33 -8.03 -25.14
N LYS A 274 1.83 -8.64 -24.07
CA LYS A 274 1.05 -9.59 -23.25
C LYS A 274 0.09 -8.77 -22.40
N VAL A 275 -1.23 -8.93 -22.56
CA VAL A 275 -2.24 -8.12 -21.86
C VAL A 275 -3.15 -9.01 -21.03
N LEU A 276 -3.29 -8.69 -19.74
CA LEU A 276 -4.28 -9.27 -18.85
C LEU A 276 -5.31 -8.20 -18.48
N VAL A 277 -6.58 -8.46 -18.78
CA VAL A 277 -7.68 -7.54 -18.51
C VAL A 277 -8.65 -8.18 -17.53
N CYS A 278 -8.76 -7.65 -16.32
CA CYS A 278 -9.82 -7.99 -15.38
C CYS A 278 -10.93 -6.95 -15.46
N THR A 279 -12.14 -7.41 -15.80
CA THR A 279 -13.31 -6.53 -15.86
C THR A 279 -14.56 -7.18 -15.30
N HIS A 280 -15.46 -6.33 -14.84
CA HIS A 280 -16.83 -6.66 -14.45
C HIS A 280 -17.85 -6.15 -15.49
N LEU A 281 -17.39 -5.36 -16.47
CA LEU A 281 -18.19 -4.83 -17.58
C LEU A 281 -18.35 -5.92 -18.63
N THR A 282 -19.34 -6.79 -18.45
CA THR A 282 -19.62 -7.89 -19.39
C THR A 282 -20.23 -7.40 -20.70
N GLU A 283 -20.81 -6.20 -20.69
CA GLU A 283 -21.35 -5.51 -21.86
C GLU A 283 -20.28 -5.22 -22.91
N VAL A 284 -19.00 -5.23 -22.54
CA VAL A 284 -17.89 -5.11 -23.51
C VAL A 284 -17.86 -6.29 -24.50
N PHE A 285 -18.54 -7.40 -24.20
CA PHE A 285 -18.68 -8.54 -25.11
C PHE A 285 -19.83 -8.40 -26.10
N ASP A 286 -20.71 -7.40 -25.93
CA ASP A 286 -21.85 -7.21 -26.81
C ASP A 286 -21.40 -6.72 -28.19
N SER A 287 -22.24 -7.03 -29.18
CA SER A 287 -21.94 -6.95 -30.61
C SER A 287 -21.46 -5.56 -31.05
N GLY A 288 -20.14 -5.40 -31.16
CA GLY A 288 -19.50 -4.21 -31.75
C GLY A 288 -18.36 -3.59 -30.93
N CYS A 289 -18.24 -3.91 -29.64
CA CYS A 289 -17.22 -3.28 -28.79
C CYS A 289 -15.82 -3.88 -28.96
N LEU A 290 -15.70 -5.17 -29.32
CA LEU A 290 -14.42 -5.87 -29.46
C LEU A 290 -14.25 -6.45 -30.86
N LEU A 291 -13.03 -6.38 -31.38
CA LEU A 291 -12.63 -7.01 -32.64
C LEU A 291 -12.60 -8.53 -32.49
N GLU A 292 -13.21 -9.25 -33.43
CA GLU A 292 -13.07 -10.70 -33.52
C GLU A 292 -11.63 -11.06 -33.92
N SER A 293 -10.88 -11.62 -32.99
CA SER A 293 -9.47 -11.95 -33.20
C SER A 293 -9.05 -13.16 -32.38
N LYS A 294 -8.27 -14.05 -32.99
CA LYS A 294 -7.59 -15.17 -32.30
C LYS A 294 -6.57 -14.69 -31.26
N ARG A 295 -6.22 -13.40 -31.27
CA ARG A 295 -5.36 -12.76 -30.28
C ARG A 295 -6.08 -12.52 -28.94
N ILE A 296 -7.43 -12.57 -28.91
CA ILE A 296 -8.21 -12.44 -27.69
C ILE A 296 -8.62 -13.82 -27.18
N LYS A 297 -8.37 -14.09 -25.90
CA LYS A 297 -8.94 -15.25 -25.19
C LYS A 297 -9.77 -14.78 -24.01
N TYR A 298 -10.87 -15.49 -23.78
CA TYR A 298 -11.81 -15.20 -22.70
C TYR A 298 -11.68 -16.23 -21.60
N TYR A 299 -11.61 -15.75 -20.37
CA TYR A 299 -11.60 -16.55 -19.17
C TYR A 299 -12.62 -16.02 -18.16
N THR A 300 -13.08 -16.92 -17.30
CA THR A 300 -13.93 -16.57 -16.17
C THR A 300 -13.50 -17.31 -14.92
N MET A 301 -13.70 -16.68 -13.75
CA MET A 301 -13.51 -17.37 -12.47
C MET A 301 -14.68 -18.32 -12.23
N SER A 302 -14.37 -19.58 -11.94
CA SER A 302 -15.34 -20.64 -11.76
C SER A 302 -16.18 -20.40 -10.50
N VAL A 303 -17.48 -20.63 -10.66
CA VAL A 303 -18.51 -20.45 -9.64
C VAL A 303 -19.36 -21.70 -9.63
N LEU A 304 -19.55 -22.30 -8.46
CA LEU A 304 -20.50 -23.39 -8.27
C LEU A 304 -21.84 -22.78 -7.88
N SER A 305 -22.89 -23.06 -8.65
CA SER A 305 -24.27 -22.75 -8.30
C SER A 305 -25.05 -24.06 -8.29
N PRO A 306 -25.90 -24.33 -7.28
CA PRO A 306 -26.88 -25.40 -7.38
C PRO A 306 -27.74 -25.19 -8.63
N GLU A 307 -28.09 -26.27 -9.32
CA GLU A 307 -28.96 -26.22 -10.49
C GLU A 307 -30.34 -25.64 -10.12
N LYS A 308 -30.98 -25.00 -11.10
CA LYS A 308 -32.35 -24.47 -11.00
C LYS A 308 -33.33 -25.61 -10.68
N GLY A 309 -33.58 -25.86 -9.40
CA GLY A 309 -34.48 -26.94 -8.96
C GLY A 309 -34.77 -26.95 -7.45
N SER A 310 -33.84 -26.49 -6.61
CA SER A 310 -34.09 -26.20 -5.19
C SER A 310 -34.16 -24.69 -5.00
N GLY A 311 -35.25 -24.19 -4.41
CA GLY A 311 -35.62 -22.77 -4.33
C GLY A 311 -34.71 -21.88 -3.47
N ASP A 312 -33.51 -22.35 -3.13
CA ASP A 312 -32.60 -21.66 -2.22
C ASP A 312 -31.46 -21.04 -3.03
N LEU A 313 -31.56 -19.72 -3.22
CA LEU A 313 -30.54 -18.83 -3.80
C LEU A 313 -29.25 -18.74 -2.95
N GLU A 314 -29.07 -19.60 -1.95
CA GLU A 314 -28.16 -19.39 -0.82
C GLU A 314 -26.75 -19.95 -1.01
N ASP A 315 -26.52 -20.90 -1.94
CA ASP A 315 -25.26 -21.66 -1.99
C ASP A 315 -24.37 -21.38 -3.22
N VAL A 316 -24.10 -20.12 -3.58
CA VAL A 316 -23.10 -19.86 -4.62
C VAL A 316 -21.70 -19.88 -4.01
N VAL A 317 -20.87 -20.84 -4.42
CA VAL A 317 -19.50 -21.01 -3.91
C VAL A 317 -18.50 -20.56 -4.97
N PHE A 318 -17.63 -19.61 -4.61
CA PHE A 318 -16.52 -19.19 -5.46
C PHE A 318 -15.38 -20.20 -5.39
N LEU A 319 -15.01 -20.79 -6.53
CA LEU A 319 -13.99 -21.83 -6.58
C LEU A 319 -12.58 -21.27 -6.83
N TYR A 320 -12.43 -19.94 -7.01
CA TYR A 320 -11.17 -19.23 -7.27
C TYR A 320 -10.29 -19.83 -8.39
N ARG A 321 -10.91 -20.61 -9.29
CA ARG A 321 -10.25 -21.30 -10.41
C ARG A 321 -10.58 -20.61 -11.72
N LEU A 322 -9.56 -20.23 -12.47
CA LEU A 322 -9.71 -19.66 -13.80
C LEU A 322 -10.07 -20.78 -14.80
N ILE A 323 -11.15 -20.58 -15.55
CA ILE A 323 -11.59 -21.50 -16.60
C ILE A 323 -11.80 -20.73 -17.93
N PRO A 324 -11.57 -21.36 -19.10
CA PRO A 324 -11.90 -20.76 -20.38
C PRO A 324 -13.41 -20.48 -20.49
N GLY A 325 -13.77 -19.31 -21.01
CA GLY A 325 -15.17 -18.91 -21.21
C GLY A 325 -15.45 -17.46 -20.85
N ARG A 326 -16.71 -17.06 -21.02
CA ARG A 326 -17.23 -15.74 -20.63
C ARG A 326 -18.21 -15.92 -19.47
N ALA A 327 -18.17 -15.03 -18.47
CA ALA A 327 -19.22 -15.00 -17.47
C ALA A 327 -20.53 -14.49 -18.12
N LEU A 328 -21.61 -15.27 -18.00
CA LEU A 328 -22.92 -14.92 -18.57
C LEU A 328 -23.85 -14.24 -17.55
N LEU A 329 -23.53 -14.30 -16.26
CA LEU A 329 -24.41 -13.83 -15.17
C LEU A 329 -23.65 -12.92 -14.22
N SER A 330 -24.29 -11.81 -13.85
CA SER A 330 -23.85 -10.96 -12.74
C SER A 330 -24.35 -11.54 -11.43
N PHE A 331 -23.42 -11.81 -10.51
CA PHE A 331 -23.72 -12.37 -9.18
C PHE A 331 -23.80 -11.29 -8.09
N GLY A 332 -23.93 -10.01 -8.46
CA GLY A 332 -23.94 -8.90 -7.50
C GLY A 332 -25.05 -9.00 -6.44
N LEU A 333 -26.25 -9.42 -6.83
CA LEU A 333 -27.36 -9.65 -5.90
C LEU A 333 -27.10 -10.83 -4.95
N HIS A 334 -26.37 -11.84 -5.41
CA HIS A 334 -26.00 -12.96 -4.56
C HIS A 334 -24.91 -12.54 -3.54
N CYS A 335 -23.92 -11.74 -3.97
CA CYS A 335 -22.97 -11.12 -3.04
C CYS A 335 -23.68 -10.28 -1.95
N ALA A 336 -24.78 -9.61 -2.29
CA ALA A 336 -25.60 -8.88 -1.32
C ALA A 336 -26.25 -9.80 -0.29
N LEU A 337 -26.80 -10.96 -0.69
CA LEU A 337 -27.33 -11.96 0.23
C LEU A 337 -26.25 -12.48 1.18
N LEU A 338 -25.07 -12.84 0.65
CA LEU A 338 -23.93 -13.29 1.46
C LEU A 338 -23.45 -12.21 2.45
N ALA A 339 -23.60 -10.94 2.11
CA ALA A 339 -23.29 -9.82 3.00
C ALA A 339 -24.35 -9.58 4.09
N GLY A 340 -25.41 -10.39 4.14
CA GLY A 340 -26.49 -10.29 5.13
C GLY A 340 -27.56 -9.25 4.78
N ILE A 341 -27.67 -8.83 3.52
CA ILE A 341 -28.74 -7.92 3.10
C ILE A 341 -30.09 -8.66 3.15
N PRO A 342 -31.15 -8.07 3.77
CA PRO A 342 -32.45 -8.74 3.91
C PRO A 342 -33.04 -9.20 2.57
N GLN A 343 -33.64 -10.39 2.57
CA GLN A 343 -34.22 -10.98 1.34
C GLN A 343 -35.24 -10.06 0.65
N GLU A 344 -36.04 -9.30 1.41
CA GLU A 344 -37.00 -8.35 0.83
C GLU A 344 -36.33 -7.23 0.00
N VAL A 345 -35.16 -6.77 0.42
CA VAL A 345 -34.36 -5.77 -0.33
C VAL A 345 -33.82 -6.40 -1.61
N VAL A 346 -33.33 -7.64 -1.53
CA VAL A 346 -32.79 -8.36 -2.70
C VAL A 346 -33.90 -8.68 -3.71
N LYS A 347 -35.06 -9.16 -3.25
CA LYS A 347 -36.25 -9.38 -4.11
C LYS A 347 -36.66 -8.10 -4.83
N ARG A 348 -36.68 -6.97 -4.12
CA ARG A 348 -36.97 -5.67 -4.75
C ARG A 348 -35.90 -5.29 -5.77
N ALA A 349 -34.62 -5.51 -5.47
CA ALA A 349 -33.53 -5.21 -6.38
C ALA A 349 -33.60 -6.08 -7.66
N VAL A 350 -34.00 -7.35 -7.55
CA VAL A 350 -34.31 -8.22 -8.71
C VAL A 350 -35.41 -7.60 -9.57
N ALA A 351 -36.53 -7.21 -8.97
CA ALA A 351 -37.65 -6.60 -9.71
C ALA A 351 -37.26 -5.29 -10.42
N ILE A 352 -36.42 -4.46 -9.78
CA ILE A 352 -35.89 -3.23 -10.37
C ILE A 352 -34.96 -3.55 -11.55
N LEU A 353 -34.06 -4.51 -11.40
CA LEU A 353 -33.14 -4.92 -12.48
C LEU A 353 -33.88 -5.50 -13.68
N ASP A 354 -34.90 -6.31 -13.46
CA ASP A 354 -35.75 -6.86 -14.52
C ASP A 354 -36.56 -5.77 -15.22
N ALA A 355 -37.06 -4.77 -14.47
CA ALA A 355 -37.74 -3.62 -15.07
C ALA A 355 -36.79 -2.77 -15.93
N LEU A 356 -35.59 -2.45 -15.42
CA LEU A 356 -34.57 -1.68 -16.15
C LEU A 356 -34.10 -2.40 -17.42
N LYS A 357 -33.84 -3.71 -17.36
CA LYS A 357 -33.41 -4.50 -18.54
C LYS A 357 -34.45 -4.56 -19.65
N ASN A 358 -35.73 -4.55 -19.28
CA ASN A 358 -36.85 -4.64 -20.22
C ASN A 358 -37.45 -3.27 -20.55
N ASP A 359 -36.81 -2.17 -20.13
CA ASP A 359 -37.27 -0.79 -20.29
C ASP A 359 -38.72 -0.58 -19.80
N ARG A 360 -39.09 -1.27 -18.72
CA ARG A 360 -40.43 -1.22 -18.11
C ARG A 360 -40.46 -0.19 -16.98
N HIS A 361 -41.63 0.42 -16.80
CA HIS A 361 -41.86 1.32 -15.69
C HIS A 361 -41.68 0.59 -14.34
N ILE A 362 -40.80 1.13 -13.48
CA ILE A 362 -40.56 0.58 -12.15
C ILE A 362 -41.77 0.91 -11.26
N GLU A 363 -42.55 -0.10 -10.90
CA GLU A 363 -43.70 0.09 -10.01
C GLU A 363 -43.25 0.58 -8.63
N ARG A 364 -43.92 1.61 -8.13
CA ARG A 364 -43.70 2.15 -6.78
C ARG A 364 -44.09 1.11 -5.73
N LEU A 365 -43.21 0.87 -4.75
CA LEU A 365 -43.51 0.01 -3.61
C LEU A 365 -44.72 0.56 -2.84
N GLN A 366 -45.80 -0.22 -2.79
CA GLN A 366 -47.00 0.11 -2.02
C GLN A 366 -46.86 -0.47 -0.62
N SER A 367 -46.32 0.31 0.31
CA SER A 367 -46.41 -0.01 1.75
C SER A 367 -47.70 0.58 2.32
N GLU A 368 -48.29 -0.06 3.34
CA GLU A 368 -49.55 0.40 3.96
C GLU A 368 -49.49 1.87 4.38
N ASN A 369 -48.37 2.31 4.97
CA ASN A 369 -48.16 3.71 5.35
C ASN A 369 -48.14 4.67 4.15
N VAL A 370 -47.64 4.24 2.99
CA VAL A 370 -47.61 5.05 1.76
C VAL A 370 -48.99 5.07 1.11
N LEU A 371 -49.74 3.97 1.15
CA LEU A 371 -51.10 3.90 0.63
C LEU A 371 -52.06 4.79 1.43
N VAL A 372 -51.97 4.77 2.76
CA VAL A 372 -52.77 5.65 3.64
C VAL A 372 -52.44 7.12 3.36
N ARG A 373 -51.15 7.44 3.17
CA ARG A 373 -50.73 8.81 2.85
C ARG A 373 -51.16 9.25 1.45
N ASP A 374 -51.10 8.37 0.46
CA ASP A 374 -51.57 8.64 -0.90
C ASP A 374 -53.11 8.77 -0.95
N GLN A 375 -53.86 8.00 -0.15
CA GLN A 375 -55.30 8.20 0.05
C GLN A 375 -55.60 9.56 0.69
N HIS A 376 -54.88 9.92 1.75
CA HIS A 376 -55.01 11.24 2.38
C HIS A 376 -54.72 12.38 1.40
N TYR A 377 -53.70 12.24 0.53
CA TYR A 377 -53.42 13.24 -0.50
C TYR A 377 -54.50 13.28 -1.59
N LYS A 378 -55.05 12.15 -2.00
CA LYS A 378 -56.19 12.12 -2.95
C LYS A 378 -57.41 12.81 -2.35
N ASP A 379 -57.76 12.51 -1.10
CA ASP A 379 -58.86 13.14 -0.38
C ASP A 379 -58.64 14.65 -0.22
N ALA A 380 -57.41 15.08 0.07
CA ALA A 380 -57.04 16.49 0.15
C ALA A 380 -57.19 17.21 -1.21
N VAL A 381 -56.75 16.58 -2.30
CA VAL A 381 -56.87 17.14 -3.66
C VAL A 381 -58.33 17.22 -4.10
N GLU A 382 -59.15 16.20 -3.82
CA GLU A 382 -60.58 16.24 -4.11
C GLU A 382 -61.29 17.36 -3.33
N LYS A 383 -60.95 17.52 -2.04
CA LYS A 383 -61.48 18.63 -1.22
C LYS A 383 -61.02 20.00 -1.73
N LEU A 384 -59.78 20.13 -2.22
CA LEU A 384 -59.27 21.35 -2.88
C LEU A 384 -60.01 21.68 -4.17
N LEU A 385 -60.28 20.69 -5.01
CA LEU A 385 -61.01 20.90 -6.26
C LEU A 385 -62.49 21.22 -6.02
N ALA A 386 -63.06 20.76 -4.90
CA ALA A 386 -64.45 21.01 -4.52
C ALA A 386 -64.67 22.32 -3.72
N PHE A 387 -63.60 23.04 -3.36
CA PHE A 387 -63.70 24.24 -2.54
C PHE A 387 -64.22 25.46 -3.32
N ASP A 388 -65.32 26.06 -2.83
CA ASP A 388 -65.87 27.29 -3.40
C ASP A 388 -65.13 28.53 -2.85
N ALA A 389 -64.25 29.09 -3.67
CA ALA A 389 -63.41 30.23 -3.30
C ALA A 389 -64.17 31.54 -3.03
N MET A 390 -65.45 31.64 -3.41
CA MET A 390 -66.24 32.88 -3.26
C MET A 390 -67.02 32.93 -1.95
N ASN A 391 -67.39 31.78 -1.37
CA ASN A 391 -68.24 31.70 -0.17
C ASN A 391 -67.66 30.82 0.96
N GLY A 392 -66.53 30.14 0.73
CA GLY A 392 -65.93 29.24 1.70
C GLY A 392 -65.04 29.95 2.73
N ASP A 393 -65.11 29.52 3.99
CA ASP A 393 -64.17 29.95 5.04
C ASP A 393 -62.82 29.22 4.87
N MET A 394 -61.82 29.96 4.40
CA MET A 394 -60.47 29.44 4.19
C MET A 394 -59.83 28.86 5.46
N ARG A 395 -60.13 29.38 6.66
CA ARG A 395 -59.48 28.90 7.89
C ARG A 395 -59.93 27.49 8.25
N GLN A 396 -61.25 27.25 8.24
CA GLN A 396 -61.81 25.92 8.47
C GLN A 396 -61.40 24.91 7.38
N PHE A 397 -61.22 25.38 6.15
CA PHE A 397 -60.79 24.54 5.04
C PHE A 397 -59.37 23.99 5.24
N PHE A 398 -58.41 24.84 5.64
CA PHE A 398 -57.03 24.39 5.89
C PHE A 398 -56.91 23.53 7.16
N GLU A 399 -57.68 23.80 8.22
CA GLU A 399 -57.73 22.95 9.42
C GLU A 399 -58.23 21.52 9.11
N ASN A 400 -59.13 21.37 8.13
CA ASN A 400 -59.69 20.07 7.74
C ASN A 400 -58.81 19.25 6.77
N ILE A 401 -57.79 19.85 6.15
CA ILE A 401 -56.92 19.20 5.15
C ILE A 401 -55.51 18.95 5.69
N LEU A 402 -55.01 19.81 6.57
CA LEU A 402 -53.70 19.68 7.21
C LEU A 402 -53.89 19.57 8.72
N PRO A 403 -54.21 18.38 9.27
CA PRO A 403 -54.14 18.19 10.70
C PRO A 403 -52.69 18.38 11.15
N SER A 404 -52.52 19.09 12.28
CA SER A 404 -51.22 19.49 12.85
C SER A 404 -50.26 18.35 13.09
#